data_AF-A0A1F4W6S2-F1
#
_entry.id   AF-A0A1F4W6S2-F1
#
_cell.length_a   1.000
_cell.length_b   1.000
_cell.length_c   1.000
_cell.angle_alpha   90.00
_cell.angle_beta   90.00
_cell.angle_gamma   90.00
#
_symmetry.space_group_name_H-M   'P 1'
#
loop_
_entity.id
_entity.type
_entity.pdbx_description
1 polymer ?
#
loop_
_entity_poly.entity_id
_entity_poly.type
_entity_poly.pdbx_seq_one_letter_code
_entity_poly.pdbx_strand_id
1 'polypeptide(L)'
;MTPAVLGFIIKNNRVLLAMKKRSFGKGWWNGYGGKIEAGESPLEAVLRETREEIGVVLKDPVHHGILHFFFEDGETPDWDVHVFRAEDFEGEPAETEEMAPRWFFVEEIPYDAMWKDDPHWLPLLLEGKRFEGKFTFRDNTTLISHEVREL
;
A
#
# COMPACT_ATOMS: atom_id res chain seq x y z
N MET A 1 -6.41 -12.24 -11.32
CA MET A 1 -6.09 -11.15 -10.39
C MET A 1 -7.33 -10.44 -9.93
N THR A 2 -7.32 -10.07 -8.65
CA THR A 2 -8.23 -9.13 -8.01
C THR A 2 -7.61 -7.73 -8.06
N PRO A 3 -8.28 -6.72 -8.63
CA PRO A 3 -7.74 -5.36 -8.69
C PRO A 3 -7.87 -4.66 -7.34
N ALA A 4 -6.83 -3.95 -6.93
CA ALA A 4 -6.75 -3.23 -5.67
C ALA A 4 -5.87 -1.98 -5.81
N VAL A 5 -5.86 -1.17 -4.76
CA VAL A 5 -5.05 0.05 -4.67
C VAL A 5 -4.26 0.08 -3.39
N LEU A 6 -3.19 0.85 -3.39
CA LEU A 6 -2.44 1.20 -2.19
C LEU A 6 -1.98 2.66 -2.30
N GLY A 7 -2.35 3.49 -1.33
CA GLY A 7 -2.00 4.89 -1.24
C GLY A 7 -0.96 5.14 -0.15
N PHE A 8 -0.02 6.04 -0.42
CA PHE A 8 0.97 6.52 0.55
C PHE A 8 0.97 8.04 0.60
N ILE A 9 1.08 8.56 1.82
CA ILE A 9 1.32 9.99 2.05
C ILE A 9 2.79 10.14 2.43
N ILE A 10 3.56 10.83 1.60
CA ILE A 10 4.99 11.07 1.81
C ILE A 10 5.22 12.57 1.85
N LYS A 11 5.60 13.11 3.02
CA LYS A 11 5.75 14.55 3.25
C LYS A 11 6.92 14.81 4.19
N ASN A 12 7.79 15.76 3.86
CA ASN A 12 8.91 16.19 4.71
C ASN A 12 9.78 15.04 5.25
N ASN A 13 10.23 14.14 4.37
CA ASN A 13 11.03 12.95 4.71
C ASN A 13 10.35 12.00 5.72
N ARG A 14 9.02 11.97 5.69
CA ARG A 14 8.22 11.04 6.49
C ARG A 14 7.17 10.38 5.61
N VAL A 15 6.81 9.17 5.98
CA VAL A 15 5.70 8.42 5.40
C VAL A 15 4.66 8.20 6.50
N LEU A 16 3.39 8.43 6.18
CA LEU A 16 2.30 7.99 7.03
C LEU A 16 1.99 6.54 6.66
N LEU A 17 2.11 5.64 7.61
CA LEU A 17 1.68 4.23 7.50
C LEU A 17 0.55 3.99 8.48
N ALA A 18 -0.20 2.92 8.30
CA ALA A 18 -1.17 2.48 9.29
C ALA A 18 -1.00 1.01 9.67
N MET A 19 -1.13 0.75 10.97
CA MET A 19 -1.16 -0.59 11.53
C MET A 19 -2.54 -1.18 11.26
N LYS A 20 -2.59 -2.28 10.52
CA LYS A 20 -3.84 -2.93 10.17
C LYS A 20 -4.41 -3.72 11.37
N LYS A 21 -5.64 -3.43 11.77
CA LYS A 21 -6.29 -3.99 12.97
C LYS A 21 -7.15 -5.22 12.68
N ARG A 22 -7.60 -5.38 11.43
CA ARG A 22 -8.52 -6.44 11.00
C ARG A 22 -8.11 -7.06 9.66
N SER A 23 -8.74 -8.18 9.33
CA SER A 23 -8.68 -8.78 7.99
C SER A 23 -7.26 -9.20 7.56
N PHE A 24 -7.04 -9.29 6.25
CA PHE A 24 -5.78 -9.71 5.63
C PHE A 24 -4.63 -8.72 5.92
N GLY A 25 -3.52 -9.19 6.49
CA GLY A 25 -2.38 -8.34 6.89
C GLY A 25 -2.51 -7.72 8.29
N LYS A 26 -3.45 -8.19 9.12
CA LYS A 26 -3.58 -7.74 10.51
C LYS A 26 -2.24 -7.85 11.27
N GLY A 27 -1.87 -6.79 11.97
CA GLY A 27 -0.64 -6.73 12.76
C GLY A 27 0.57 -6.22 11.98
N TRP A 28 0.42 -5.89 10.71
CA TRP A 28 1.46 -5.27 9.89
C TRP A 28 1.14 -3.81 9.58
N TRP A 29 2.20 -3.01 9.44
CA TRP A 29 2.13 -1.67 8.88
C TRP A 29 1.99 -1.75 7.37
N ASN A 30 1.20 -0.85 6.79
CA ASN A 30 1.05 -0.73 5.34
C ASN A 30 0.66 0.70 4.94
N GLY A 31 0.58 0.96 3.63
CA GLY A 31 -0.22 2.04 3.08
C GLY A 31 -1.73 1.77 3.21
N TYR A 32 -2.54 2.66 2.64
CA TYR A 32 -4.01 2.61 2.74
C TYR A 32 -4.60 2.04 1.46
N GLY A 33 -5.54 1.12 1.56
CA GLY A 33 -6.13 0.60 0.34
C GLY A 33 -6.86 -0.72 0.49
N GLY A 34 -7.60 -1.01 -0.57
CA GLY A 34 -8.46 -2.17 -0.67
C GLY A 34 -8.79 -2.48 -2.12
N LYS A 35 -9.83 -3.30 -2.29
CA LYS A 35 -10.30 -3.73 -3.61
C LYS A 35 -10.88 -2.55 -4.38
N ILE A 36 -10.64 -2.53 -5.69
CA ILE A 36 -11.36 -1.62 -6.60
C ILE A 36 -12.77 -2.18 -6.79
N GLU A 37 -13.79 -1.37 -6.52
CA GLU A 37 -15.20 -1.78 -6.67
C GLU A 37 -15.66 -1.76 -8.14
N ALA A 38 -16.80 -2.40 -8.40
CA ALA A 38 -17.35 -2.47 -9.75
C ALA A 38 -17.75 -1.07 -10.27
N GLY A 39 -17.13 -0.64 -11.36
CA GLY A 39 -17.37 0.69 -11.96
C GLY A 39 -16.50 1.80 -11.37
N GLU A 40 -15.64 1.48 -10.40
CA GLU A 40 -14.70 2.40 -9.77
C GLU A 40 -13.36 2.43 -10.52
N SER A 41 -12.79 3.62 -10.73
CA SER A 41 -11.41 3.76 -11.22
C SER A 41 -10.41 3.57 -10.07
N PRO A 42 -9.13 3.21 -10.37
CA PRO A 42 -8.11 3.11 -9.32
C PRO A 42 -7.93 4.42 -8.52
N LEU A 43 -8.13 5.57 -9.16
CA LEU A 43 -8.07 6.87 -8.48
C LEU A 43 -9.24 7.05 -7.51
N GLU A 44 -10.46 6.71 -7.91
CA GLU A 44 -11.64 6.78 -7.03
C GLU A 44 -11.48 5.84 -5.84
N ALA A 45 -10.99 4.61 -6.08
CA ALA A 45 -10.76 3.62 -5.05
C ALA A 45 -9.77 4.09 -3.99
N VAL A 46 -8.61 4.63 -4.38
CA VAL A 46 -7.61 5.07 -3.38
C VAL A 46 -8.11 6.26 -2.55
N LEU A 47 -8.92 7.15 -3.15
CA LEU A 47 -9.53 8.28 -2.45
C LEU A 47 -10.62 7.82 -1.47
N ARG A 48 -11.42 6.81 -1.83
CA ARG A 48 -12.41 6.20 -0.93
C ARG A 48 -11.73 5.49 0.24
N GLU A 49 -10.80 4.59 -0.06
CA GLU A 49 -10.10 3.78 0.96
C GLU A 49 -9.34 4.66 1.97
N THR A 50 -8.58 5.65 1.51
CA THR A 50 -7.88 6.57 2.43
C THR A 50 -8.83 7.35 3.34
N ARG A 51 -10.01 7.71 2.83
CA ARG A 51 -11.05 8.38 3.62
C ARG A 51 -11.66 7.45 4.64
N GLU A 52 -11.95 6.21 4.28
CA GLU A 52 -12.58 5.20 5.15
C GLU A 52 -11.61 4.70 6.23
N GLU A 53 -10.36 4.43 5.87
CA GLU A 53 -9.39 3.79 6.76
C GLU A 53 -8.75 4.76 7.76
N ILE A 54 -8.54 6.03 7.37
CA ILE A 54 -7.83 7.01 8.22
C ILE A 54 -8.45 8.42 8.23
N GLY A 55 -9.59 8.63 7.56
CA GLY A 55 -10.32 9.91 7.62
C GLY A 55 -9.76 11.04 6.77
N VAL A 56 -8.86 10.75 5.81
CA VAL A 56 -8.22 11.79 4.98
C VAL A 56 -8.57 11.68 3.51
N VAL A 57 -8.46 12.79 2.79
CA VAL A 57 -8.62 12.83 1.34
C VAL A 57 -7.30 13.26 0.71
N LEU A 58 -6.70 12.39 -0.10
CA LEU A 58 -5.46 12.71 -0.81
C LEU A 58 -5.65 13.88 -1.78
N LYS A 59 -4.64 14.74 -1.88
CA LYS A 59 -4.58 15.80 -2.90
C LYS A 59 -3.60 15.40 -3.99
N ASP A 60 -4.10 15.49 -5.23
CA ASP A 60 -3.36 15.18 -6.47
C ASP A 60 -2.51 13.89 -6.38
N PRO A 61 -3.09 12.74 -5.93
CA PRO A 61 -2.32 11.51 -5.83
C PRO A 61 -1.84 11.06 -7.22
N VAL A 62 -0.55 10.75 -7.30
CA VAL A 62 0.11 10.31 -8.54
C VAL A 62 0.21 8.79 -8.53
N HIS A 63 -0.16 8.16 -9.65
CA HIS A 63 0.05 6.72 -9.86
C HIS A 63 1.53 6.46 -10.17
N HIS A 64 2.19 5.65 -9.33
CA HIS A 64 3.61 5.34 -9.43
C HIS A 64 3.89 3.94 -9.96
N GLY A 65 2.96 2.99 -9.85
CA GLY A 65 3.27 1.65 -10.31
C GLY A 65 2.16 0.64 -10.09
N ILE A 66 2.45 -0.57 -10.51
CA ILE A 66 1.61 -1.74 -10.26
C ILE A 66 2.45 -2.86 -9.68
N LEU A 67 1.90 -3.52 -8.66
CA LEU A 67 2.48 -4.69 -8.04
C LEU A 67 1.57 -5.89 -8.32
N HIS A 68 2.14 -6.94 -8.90
CA HIS A 68 1.46 -8.19 -9.18
C HIS A 68 1.83 -9.20 -8.10
N PHE A 69 0.84 -9.71 -7.37
CA PHE A 69 1.03 -10.70 -6.32
C PHE A 69 0.40 -12.03 -6.70
N PHE A 70 1.19 -13.09 -6.56
CA PHE A 70 0.76 -14.47 -6.77
C PHE A 70 0.90 -15.27 -5.48
N PHE A 71 -0.10 -16.07 -5.11
CA PHE A 71 -0.09 -16.89 -3.90
C PHE A 71 -0.22 -18.37 -4.21
N GLU A 72 0.72 -19.19 -3.73
CA GLU A 72 0.75 -20.65 -3.98
C GLU A 72 -0.10 -21.47 -2.99
N ASP A 73 -0.73 -20.83 -1.99
CA ASP A 73 -1.55 -21.49 -0.97
C ASP A 73 -2.91 -22.00 -1.50
N GLY A 74 -3.33 -21.54 -2.69
CA GLY A 74 -4.60 -21.92 -3.32
C GLY A 74 -5.84 -21.34 -2.65
N GLU A 75 -5.68 -20.52 -1.60
CA GLU A 75 -6.77 -19.90 -0.84
C GLU A 75 -6.77 -18.38 -1.00
N THR A 76 -5.59 -17.78 -1.03
CA THR A 76 -5.40 -16.34 -1.20
C THR A 76 -5.50 -15.99 -2.68
N PRO A 77 -6.34 -15.00 -3.06
CA PRO A 77 -6.43 -14.61 -4.46
C PRO A 77 -5.14 -13.92 -4.92
N ASP A 78 -4.82 -14.03 -6.20
CA ASP A 78 -3.79 -13.19 -6.83
C ASP A 78 -4.28 -11.74 -6.94
N TRP A 79 -3.37 -10.77 -6.83
CA TRP A 79 -3.71 -9.34 -6.80
C TRP A 79 -2.96 -8.51 -7.84
N ASP A 80 -3.65 -7.52 -8.39
CA ASP A 80 -3.08 -6.39 -9.12
C ASP A 80 -3.26 -5.13 -8.27
N VAL A 81 -2.19 -4.62 -7.68
CA VAL A 81 -2.24 -3.49 -6.75
C VAL A 81 -1.67 -2.24 -7.40
N HIS A 82 -2.52 -1.26 -7.66
CA HIS A 82 -2.12 0.06 -8.16
C HIS A 82 -1.59 0.93 -7.01
N VAL A 83 -0.34 1.38 -7.12
CA VAL A 83 0.32 2.18 -6.07
C VAL A 83 0.23 3.67 -6.38
N PHE A 84 -0.27 4.44 -5.41
CA PHE A 84 -0.37 5.89 -5.46
C PHE A 84 0.47 6.55 -4.37
N ARG A 85 1.02 7.72 -4.68
CA ARG A 85 1.69 8.62 -3.73
C ARG A 85 1.03 9.98 -3.78
N ALA A 86 0.83 10.59 -2.61
CA ALA A 86 0.48 11.99 -2.47
C ALA A 86 1.44 12.68 -1.49
N GLU A 87 1.67 13.98 -1.70
CA GLU A 87 2.45 14.81 -0.76
C GLU A 87 1.55 15.66 0.15
N ASP A 88 0.28 15.82 -0.24
CA ASP A 88 -0.69 16.62 0.49
C ASP A 88 -2.05 15.92 0.60
N PHE A 89 -2.82 16.32 1.61
CA PHE A 89 -4.11 15.73 1.93
C PHE A 89 -4.96 16.71 2.75
N GLU A 90 -6.27 16.49 2.77
CA GLU A 90 -7.22 17.17 3.65
C GLU A 90 -7.69 16.24 4.78
N GLY A 91 -7.95 16.81 5.95
CA GLY A 91 -8.37 16.08 7.14
C GLY A 91 -7.24 15.87 8.15
N GLU A 92 -7.55 15.17 9.24
CA GLU A 92 -6.59 14.76 10.27
C GLU A 92 -6.57 13.23 10.32
N PRO A 93 -5.43 12.56 10.09
CA PRO A 93 -5.36 11.11 10.17
C PRO A 93 -5.77 10.62 11.54
N ALA A 94 -6.78 9.75 11.59
CA ALA A 94 -7.32 9.23 12.84
C ALA A 94 -7.38 7.70 12.82
N GLU A 95 -7.27 7.09 14.00
CA GLU A 95 -7.50 5.66 14.15
C GLU A 95 -8.97 5.32 13.89
N THR A 96 -9.19 4.26 13.12
CA THR A 96 -10.51 3.68 12.83
C THR A 96 -10.60 2.27 13.39
N GLU A 97 -11.73 1.58 13.16
CA GLU A 97 -11.82 0.15 13.47
C GLU A 97 -10.84 -0.70 12.64
N GLU A 98 -10.48 -0.22 11.44
CA GLU A 98 -9.66 -0.95 10.46
C GLU A 98 -8.16 -0.66 10.61
N MET A 99 -7.79 0.59 10.87
CA MET A 99 -6.41 1.05 10.76
C MET A 99 -6.02 2.09 11.83
N ALA A 100 -4.77 2.02 12.31
CA ALA A 100 -4.19 3.00 13.23
C ALA A 100 -3.00 3.73 12.57
N PRO A 101 -3.17 4.98 12.10
CA PRO A 101 -2.14 5.71 11.38
C PRO A 101 -1.03 6.23 12.28
N ARG A 102 0.20 6.25 11.77
CA ARG A 102 1.38 6.83 12.42
C ARG A 102 2.39 7.31 11.38
N TRP A 103 2.99 8.46 11.67
CA TRP A 103 4.13 8.97 10.91
C TRP A 103 5.42 8.24 11.29
N PHE A 104 6.19 7.85 10.28
CA PHE A 104 7.54 7.33 10.39
C PHE A 104 8.48 8.21 9.60
N PHE A 105 9.68 8.46 10.12
CA PHE A 105 10.78 8.92 9.27
C PHE A 105 11.13 7.83 8.26
N VAL A 106 11.58 8.23 7.06
CA VAL A 106 11.93 7.30 5.98
C VAL A 106 12.97 6.28 6.43
N GLU A 107 13.92 6.70 7.26
CA GLU A 107 15.00 5.88 7.79
C GLU A 107 14.54 4.95 8.95
N GLU A 108 13.35 5.16 9.48
CA GLU A 108 12.77 4.43 10.61
C GLU A 108 11.55 3.60 10.20
N ILE A 109 11.35 3.37 8.90
CA ILE A 109 10.28 2.52 8.39
C ILE A 109 10.43 1.11 8.99
N PRO A 110 9.40 0.56 9.65
CA PRO A 110 9.49 -0.69 10.38
C PRO A 110 9.32 -1.91 9.44
N TYR A 111 10.22 -2.09 8.47
CA TYR A 111 10.14 -3.14 7.46
C TYR A 111 9.96 -4.56 8.02
N ASP A 112 10.49 -4.84 9.22
CA ASP A 112 10.31 -6.16 9.88
C ASP A 112 8.85 -6.45 10.29
N ALA A 113 8.04 -5.41 10.44
CA ALA A 113 6.62 -5.47 10.77
C ALA A 113 5.73 -5.03 9.58
N MET A 114 6.26 -5.16 8.36
CA MET A 114 5.58 -4.88 7.09
C MET A 114 5.53 -6.14 6.22
N TRP A 115 4.89 -6.05 5.06
CA TRP A 115 4.91 -7.16 4.10
C TRP A 115 6.34 -7.40 3.58
N LYS A 116 6.65 -8.65 3.23
CA LYS A 116 8.03 -9.03 2.83
C LYS A 116 8.45 -8.46 1.48
N ASP A 117 7.51 -8.02 0.66
CA ASP A 117 7.76 -7.33 -0.60
C ASP A 117 8.11 -5.85 -0.41
N ASP A 118 7.59 -5.18 0.63
CA ASP A 118 7.73 -3.73 0.84
C ASP A 118 9.19 -3.23 0.76
N PRO A 119 10.21 -3.91 1.32
CA PRO A 119 11.61 -3.50 1.18
C PRO A 119 12.13 -3.43 -0.27
N HIS A 120 11.47 -4.11 -1.21
CA HIS A 120 11.93 -4.24 -2.59
C HIS A 120 11.42 -3.14 -3.52
N TRP A 121 10.27 -2.52 -3.21
CA TRP A 121 9.62 -1.52 -4.08
C TRP A 121 9.32 -0.20 -3.36
N LEU A 122 9.09 -0.19 -2.04
CA LEU A 122 8.78 1.03 -1.30
C LEU A 122 9.90 2.09 -1.39
N PRO A 123 11.21 1.74 -1.38
CA PRO A 123 12.28 2.72 -1.62
C PRO A 123 12.12 3.50 -2.95
N LEU A 124 11.70 2.83 -4.03
CA LEU A 124 11.45 3.49 -5.32
C LEU A 124 10.28 4.50 -5.21
N LEU A 125 9.23 4.14 -4.48
CA LEU A 125 8.10 5.06 -4.23
C LEU A 125 8.53 6.30 -3.43
N LEU A 126 9.36 6.10 -2.39
CA LEU A 126 9.88 7.17 -1.54
C LEU A 126 10.76 8.14 -2.34
N GLU A 127 11.56 7.62 -3.28
CA GLU A 127 12.32 8.40 -4.26
C GLU A 127 11.46 9.06 -5.35
N GLY A 128 10.18 8.73 -5.44
CA GLY A 128 9.25 9.29 -6.44
C GLY A 128 9.40 8.66 -7.83
N LYS A 129 9.96 7.46 -7.90
CA LYS A 129 10.16 6.72 -9.15
C LYS A 129 8.91 5.94 -9.54
N ARG A 130 8.81 5.63 -10.83
CA ARG A 130 7.80 4.70 -11.34
C ARG A 130 8.34 3.29 -11.36
N PHE A 131 7.48 2.30 -11.14
CA PHE A 131 7.91 0.91 -11.08
C PHE A 131 6.82 -0.08 -11.47
N GLU A 132 7.26 -1.29 -11.81
CA GLU A 132 6.43 -2.50 -11.90
C GLU A 132 7.09 -3.57 -11.04
N GLY A 133 6.28 -4.28 -10.24
CA GLY A 133 6.75 -5.35 -9.37
C GLY A 133 5.96 -6.63 -9.56
N LYS A 134 6.62 -7.77 -9.43
CA LYS A 134 6.00 -9.11 -9.41
C LYS A 134 6.53 -9.86 -8.21
N PHE A 135 5.64 -10.43 -7.42
CA PHE A 135 5.97 -11.14 -6.19
C PHE A 135 5.21 -12.44 -6.12
N THR A 136 5.91 -13.53 -5.84
CA THR A 136 5.29 -14.83 -5.57
C THR A 136 5.48 -15.17 -4.10
N PHE A 137 4.37 -15.41 -3.43
CA PHE A 137 4.29 -15.80 -2.04
C PHE A 137 3.83 -17.26 -1.94
N ARG A 138 4.44 -18.03 -1.03
CA ARG A 138 3.89 -19.35 -0.69
C ARG A 138 2.64 -19.23 0.16
N ASP A 139 2.70 -18.28 1.09
CA ASP A 139 1.67 -17.91 2.06
C ASP A 139 1.86 -16.42 2.38
N ASN A 140 1.04 -15.85 3.25
CA ASN A 140 1.09 -14.42 3.59
C ASN A 140 2.44 -13.94 4.16
N THR A 141 3.29 -14.83 4.65
CA THR A 141 4.54 -14.50 5.36
C THR A 141 5.81 -14.84 4.58
N THR A 142 5.70 -15.70 3.56
CA THR A 142 6.86 -16.31 2.90
C THR A 142 6.97 -15.86 1.43
N LEU A 143 7.83 -14.88 1.16
CA LEU A 143 8.19 -14.46 -0.19
C LEU A 143 9.13 -15.50 -0.83
N ILE A 144 8.76 -16.01 -2.00
CA ILE A 144 9.48 -17.05 -2.76
C ILE A 144 10.35 -16.43 -3.85
N SER A 145 9.79 -15.48 -4.59
CA SER A 145 10.51 -14.77 -5.65
C SER A 145 9.95 -13.38 -5.82
N HIS A 146 10.80 -12.48 -6.33
CA HIS A 146 10.38 -11.14 -6.72
C HIS A 146 11.16 -10.66 -7.95
N GLU A 147 10.53 -9.77 -8.70
CA GLU A 147 11.13 -8.96 -9.75
C GLU A 147 10.59 -7.54 -9.59
N VAL A 148 11.48 -6.54 -9.52
CA VAL A 148 11.09 -5.13 -9.47
C VAL A 148 11.89 -4.38 -10.52
N ARG A 149 11.18 -3.58 -11.32
CA ARG A 149 11.76 -2.77 -12.38
C ARG A 149 11.34 -1.32 -12.22
N GLU A 150 12.33 -0.41 -12.18
CA GLU A 150 12.12 1.02 -12.35
C GLU A 150 11.76 1.32 -13.83
N LEU A 151 10.79 2.20 -14.04
CA LEU A 151 10.24 2.57 -15.36
C LEU A 151 10.73 3.95 -15.84
#